data_AF-A0A0G3LXD5-F1
#
_entry.id   AF-A0A0G3LXD5-F1
#
_cell.length_a   1.000
_cell.length_b   1.000
_cell.length_c   1.000
_cell.angle_alpha   90.00
_cell.angle_beta   90.00
_cell.angle_gamma   90.00
#
_symmetry.space_group_name_H-M   'P 1'
#
loop_
_entity.id
_entity.type
_entity.pdbx_description
1 polymer ?
#
loop_
_entity_poly.entity_id
_entity_poly.type
_entity_poly.pdbx_seq_one_letter_code
_entity_poly.pdbx_strand_id
1 'polypeptide(L)'
;MSNKKKFQEKANALFEKYPEANKIFISENGQCFFEEKAAKDYHELRGFENQPEVFFREGYEDEDDSDLQEALHNSELVRKSLEGIIEDVAAVCDLDQDYEPANADTDETVTAVISLREKYVEKDRLLTEMGAEVERLSNVEKDNENLKGQLEAANKQIEALNKTPTIKTKKDASQTDSTKA
;
A
#
# COMPACT_ATOMS: atom_id res chain seq x y z
N MET A 1 -8.09 64.16 25.59
CA MET A 1 -7.20 63.03 26.00
C MET A 1 -8.08 61.81 26.16
N SER A 2 -7.85 60.75 25.40
CA SER A 2 -8.70 59.56 25.40
C SER A 2 -8.79 58.95 26.80
N ASN A 3 -10.01 58.68 27.31
CA ASN A 3 -10.25 58.06 28.62
C ASN A 3 -9.45 56.76 28.79
N LYS A 4 -9.17 56.07 27.68
CA LYS A 4 -8.34 54.89 27.59
C LYS A 4 -6.96 55.01 28.25
N LYS A 5 -6.28 56.15 28.15
CA LYS A 5 -4.95 56.31 28.81
C LYS A 5 -5.07 56.33 30.34
N LYS A 6 -6.12 56.96 30.87
CA LYS A 6 -6.40 56.97 32.31
C LYS A 6 -6.83 55.60 32.82
N PHE A 7 -7.59 54.86 32.01
CA PHE A 7 -8.00 53.50 32.34
C PHE A 7 -6.82 52.52 32.30
N GLN A 8 -5.88 52.67 31.36
CA GLN A 8 -4.65 51.89 31.33
C GLN A 8 -3.80 52.10 32.59
N GLU A 9 -3.59 53.36 33.00
CA GLU A 9 -2.84 53.68 34.24
C GLU A 9 -3.51 53.03 35.47
N LYS A 10 -4.85 53.04 35.52
CA LYS A 10 -5.62 52.41 36.58
C LYS A 10 -5.54 50.88 36.56
N ALA A 11 -5.59 50.27 35.37
CA ALA A 11 -5.43 48.83 35.20
C ALA A 11 -4.03 48.38 35.62
N ASN A 12 -2.97 49.10 35.21
CA ASN A 12 -1.59 48.80 35.59
C ASN A 12 -1.40 48.85 37.12
N ALA A 13 -1.94 49.87 37.79
CA ALA A 13 -1.89 49.96 39.25
C ALA A 13 -2.63 48.80 39.95
N LEU A 14 -3.71 48.29 39.34
CA LEU A 14 -4.41 47.12 39.84
C LEU A 14 -3.63 45.82 39.58
N PHE A 15 -2.95 45.67 38.44
CA PHE A 15 -2.08 44.53 38.16
C PHE A 15 -0.85 44.44 39.06
N GLU A 16 -0.34 45.58 39.53
CA GLU A 16 0.71 45.62 40.55
C GLU A 16 0.20 45.17 41.93
N LYS A 17 -1.05 45.55 42.26
CA LYS A 17 -1.67 45.25 43.55
C LYS A 17 -2.22 43.82 43.65
N TYR A 18 -2.68 43.27 42.53
CA TYR A 18 -3.30 41.94 42.41
C TYR A 18 -2.51 41.12 41.38
N PRO A 19 -1.35 40.54 41.77
CA PRO A 19 -0.44 39.91 40.83
C PRO A 19 -0.97 38.63 40.18
N GLU A 20 -2.03 38.04 40.73
CA GLU A 20 -2.76 36.89 40.23
C GLU A 20 -3.77 37.24 39.10
N ALA A 21 -4.13 38.51 38.96
CA ALA A 21 -5.07 38.97 37.94
C ALA A 21 -4.34 39.25 36.63
N ASN A 22 -4.79 38.64 35.53
CA ASN A 22 -4.23 38.87 34.19
C ASN A 22 -5.16 39.69 33.28
N LYS A 23 -6.43 39.83 33.68
CA LYS A 23 -7.49 40.54 32.94
C LYS A 23 -8.27 41.44 33.90
N ILE A 24 -8.52 42.68 33.49
CA ILE A 24 -9.31 43.67 34.25
C ILE A 24 -10.29 44.34 33.29
N PHE A 25 -11.53 44.49 33.74
CA PHE A 25 -12.60 45.17 33.04
C PHE A 25 -12.87 46.52 33.69
N ILE A 26 -12.94 47.58 32.89
CA ILE A 26 -13.21 48.95 33.37
C ILE A 26 -14.44 49.49 32.67
N SER A 27 -15.43 49.93 33.45
CA SER A 27 -16.67 50.50 32.91
C SER A 27 -16.51 51.93 32.40
N GLU A 28 -17.52 52.43 31.67
CA GLU A 28 -17.51 53.80 31.12
C GLU A 28 -17.27 54.88 32.18
N ASN A 29 -17.80 54.67 33.39
CA ASN A 29 -17.60 55.57 34.53
C ASN A 29 -16.33 55.27 35.36
N GLY A 30 -15.50 54.33 34.91
CA GLY A 30 -14.22 53.99 35.51
C GLY A 30 -14.27 53.02 36.70
N GLN A 31 -15.39 52.34 36.95
CA GLN A 31 -15.45 51.25 37.94
C GLN A 31 -14.68 50.03 37.41
N CYS A 32 -13.87 49.38 38.26
CA CYS A 32 -13.02 48.27 37.86
C CYS A 32 -13.56 46.94 38.40
N PHE A 33 -13.42 45.89 37.60
CA PHE A 33 -13.87 44.53 37.89
C PHE A 33 -12.81 43.52 37.43
N PHE A 34 -12.69 42.41 38.15
CA PHE A 34 -11.83 41.28 37.77
C PHE A 34 -12.59 40.19 37.01
N GLU A 35 -13.93 40.19 37.08
CA GLU A 35 -14.79 39.23 36.41
C GLU A 35 -15.59 39.92 35.30
N GLU A 36 -15.65 39.29 34.13
CA GLU A 36 -16.35 39.81 32.96
C GLU A 36 -17.86 39.94 33.19
N LYS A 37 -18.45 38.92 33.81
CA LYS A 37 -19.88 38.88 34.11
C LYS A 37 -20.28 40.04 35.02
N ALA A 38 -19.53 40.28 36.09
CA ALA A 38 -19.79 41.39 37.01
C ALA A 38 -19.70 42.76 36.31
N ALA A 39 -18.77 42.91 35.36
CA ALA A 39 -18.65 44.14 34.59
C ALA A 39 -19.83 44.34 33.62
N LYS A 40 -20.27 43.27 32.93
CA LYS A 40 -21.41 43.30 32.02
C LYS A 40 -22.72 43.55 32.76
N ASP A 41 -22.97 42.82 33.85
CA ASP A 41 -24.16 43.01 34.69
C ASP A 41 -24.23 44.46 35.23
N TYR A 42 -23.09 45.06 35.59
CA TYR A 42 -23.02 46.45 36.01
C TYR A 42 -23.35 47.44 34.89
N HIS A 43 -22.92 47.16 33.66
CA HIS A 43 -23.24 47.98 32.48
C HIS A 43 -24.72 47.92 32.13
N GLU A 44 -25.30 46.73 32.14
CA GLU A 44 -26.73 46.52 31.90
C GLU A 44 -27.57 47.26 32.95
N LEU A 45 -27.20 47.16 34.24
CA LEU A 45 -27.87 47.87 35.32
C LEU A 45 -27.77 49.40 35.20
N ARG A 46 -26.67 49.90 34.63
CA ARG A 46 -26.41 51.34 34.46
C ARG A 46 -26.90 51.90 33.12
N GLY A 47 -27.30 51.05 32.19
CA GLY A 47 -27.74 51.44 30.85
C GLY A 47 -26.60 52.06 30.02
N PHE A 48 -25.37 51.58 30.18
CA PHE A 48 -24.26 52.01 29.33
C PHE A 48 -24.42 51.43 27.91
N GLU A 49 -24.07 52.24 26.89
CA GLU A 49 -24.23 51.84 25.48
C GLU A 49 -23.02 51.02 24.99
N ASN A 50 -21.82 51.29 25.50
CA ASN A 50 -20.62 50.55 25.13
C ASN A 50 -20.33 49.44 26.12
N GLN A 51 -19.60 48.42 25.68
CA GLN A 51 -19.12 47.36 26.56
C GLN A 51 -17.97 47.86 27.47
N PRO A 52 -17.74 47.18 28.62
CA PRO A 52 -16.58 47.48 29.46
C PRO A 52 -15.27 47.38 28.67
N GLU A 53 -14.35 48.33 28.89
CA GLU A 53 -13.01 48.25 28.30
C GLU A 53 -12.19 47.16 29.00
N VAL A 54 -11.56 46.30 28.21
CA VAL A 54 -10.75 45.18 28.69
C VAL A 54 -9.27 45.55 28.65
N PHE A 55 -8.56 45.27 29.74
CA PHE A 55 -7.12 45.48 29.87
C PHE A 55 -6.47 44.18 30.32
N PHE A 56 -5.30 43.90 29.75
CA PHE A 56 -4.50 42.73 30.09
C PHE A 56 -3.18 43.15 30.72
N ARG A 57 -2.64 42.27 31.56
CA ARG A 57 -1.27 42.37 32.01
C ARG A 57 -0.32 42.21 30.81
N GLU A 58 0.81 42.90 30.85
CA GLU A 58 1.85 42.76 29.83
C GLU A 58 2.26 41.28 29.66
N GLY A 59 2.17 40.78 28.41
CA GLY A 59 2.44 39.38 28.07
C GLY A 59 1.24 38.43 28.15
N TYR A 60 0.04 38.93 28.46
CA TYR A 60 -1.23 38.19 28.43
C TYR A 60 -2.17 38.82 27.39
N GLU A 61 -2.93 38.00 26.68
CA GLU A 61 -3.98 38.43 25.75
C GLU A 61 -5.28 37.66 26.06
N ASP A 62 -6.38 38.02 25.38
CA ASP A 62 -7.61 37.24 25.53
C ASP A 62 -7.38 35.87 24.89
N GLU A 63 -7.24 34.84 25.72
CA GLU A 63 -7.38 33.45 25.29
C GLU A 63 -8.87 33.17 25.03
N ASP A 64 -9.47 33.92 24.10
CA ASP A 64 -10.64 33.43 23.40
C ASP A 64 -10.11 32.34 22.48
N ASP A 65 -10.14 31.11 23.00
CA ASP A 65 -9.83 29.83 22.38
C ASP A 65 -10.70 29.55 21.13
N SER A 66 -10.97 30.54 20.28
CA SER A 66 -11.73 30.37 19.04
C SER A 66 -11.12 29.30 18.16
N ASP A 67 -9.78 29.29 18.08
CA ASP A 67 -9.01 28.32 17.33
C ASP A 67 -9.13 26.91 17.95
N LEU A 68 -9.21 26.85 19.28
CA LEU A 68 -9.38 25.62 20.05
C LEU A 68 -10.82 25.07 19.96
N GLN A 69 -11.83 25.94 19.96
CA GLN A 69 -13.23 25.59 19.74
C GLN A 69 -13.47 25.14 18.29
N GLU A 70 -12.89 25.82 17.31
CA GLU A 70 -12.95 25.42 15.90
C GLU A 70 -12.22 24.08 15.69
N ALA A 71 -11.03 23.90 16.27
CA ALA A 71 -10.30 22.63 16.22
C ALA A 71 -11.08 21.49 16.89
N LEU A 72 -11.73 21.75 18.03
CA LEU A 72 -12.58 20.78 18.73
C LEU A 72 -13.79 20.41 17.87
N HIS A 73 -14.49 21.38 17.29
CA HIS A 73 -15.64 21.15 16.42
C HIS A 73 -15.25 20.33 15.18
N ASN A 74 -14.14 20.68 14.53
CA ASN A 74 -13.62 19.94 13.38
C ASN A 74 -13.22 18.50 13.77
N SER A 75 -12.61 18.32 14.95
CA SER A 75 -12.27 17.00 15.48
C SER A 75 -13.51 16.15 15.74
N GLU A 76 -14.58 16.73 16.29
CA GLU A 76 -15.85 16.04 16.54
C GLU A 76 -16.54 15.62 15.23
N LEU A 77 -16.51 16.46 14.20
CA LEU A 77 -17.03 16.11 12.87
C LEU A 77 -16.27 14.92 12.26
N VAL A 78 -14.93 14.94 12.35
CA VAL A 78 -14.08 13.83 11.89
C VAL A 78 -14.37 12.56 12.68
N ARG A 79 -14.50 12.64 14.01
CA ARG A 79 -14.82 11.49 14.86
C ARG A 79 -16.15 10.85 14.46
N LYS A 80 -17.19 11.66 14.26
CA LYS A 80 -18.51 11.18 13.84
C LYS A 80 -18.47 10.49 12.47
N SER A 81 -17.68 11.02 11.53
CA SER A 81 -17.48 10.37 10.23
C SER A 81 -16.76 9.03 10.36
N LEU A 82 -15.77 8.94 11.24
CA LEU A 82 -15.02 7.69 11.50
C LEU A 82 -15.88 6.65 12.22
N GLU A 83 -16.73 7.05 13.16
CA GLU A 83 -17.69 6.17 13.83
C GLU A 83 -18.60 5.46 12.81
N GLY A 84 -19.14 6.18 11.83
CA GLY A 84 -19.95 5.56 10.76
C GLY A 84 -19.17 4.56 9.90
N ILE A 85 -17.91 4.88 9.55
CA ILE A 85 -17.05 3.94 8.81
C ILE A 85 -16.75 2.68 9.63
N ILE A 86 -16.55 2.82 10.94
CA ILE A 86 -16.31 1.69 11.84
C ILE A 86 -17.56 0.80 11.92
N GLU A 87 -18.75 1.38 12.00
CA GLU A 87 -20.02 0.64 11.96
C GLU A 87 -20.18 -0.15 10.64
N ASP A 88 -19.88 0.49 9.51
CA ASP A 88 -19.92 -0.17 8.20
C ASP A 88 -18.93 -1.34 8.11
N VAL A 89 -17.70 -1.16 8.62
CA VAL A 89 -16.69 -2.23 8.66
C VAL A 89 -17.10 -3.35 9.62
N ALA A 90 -17.66 -3.03 10.78
CA ALA A 90 -18.14 -4.02 11.74
C ALA A 90 -19.27 -4.87 11.14
N ALA A 91 -20.22 -4.25 10.41
CA ALA A 91 -21.28 -4.96 9.72
C ALA A 91 -20.74 -5.94 8.66
N VAL A 92 -19.63 -5.59 7.98
CA VAL A 92 -18.97 -6.50 7.05
C VAL A 92 -18.20 -7.61 7.77
N CYS A 93 -17.56 -7.31 8.90
CA CYS A 93 -16.85 -8.32 9.69
C CYS A 93 -17.79 -9.32 10.39
N ASP A 94 -19.02 -8.91 10.73
CA ASP A 94 -20.02 -9.81 11.30
C ASP A 94 -20.58 -10.80 10.25
N LEU A 95 -20.52 -10.48 8.94
CA LEU A 95 -20.83 -11.44 7.86
C LEU A 95 -19.88 -12.64 7.81
N ASP A 96 -18.66 -12.50 8.35
CA ASP A 96 -17.70 -13.61 8.45
C ASP A 96 -18.00 -14.54 9.65
N GLN A 97 -18.78 -14.10 10.65
CA GLN A 97 -19.15 -14.95 11.79
C GLN A 97 -20.27 -15.94 11.46
N ASP A 98 -21.16 -15.58 10.53
CA ASP A 98 -22.22 -16.45 9.99
C ASP A 98 -21.75 -17.24 8.74
N TYR A 99 -20.44 -17.24 8.45
CA TYR A 99 -19.87 -18.07 7.39
C TYR A 99 -19.95 -19.55 7.81
N GLU A 100 -21.07 -20.21 7.51
CA GLU A 100 -21.09 -21.67 7.47
C GLU A 100 -20.30 -22.14 6.23
N PRO A 101 -19.27 -22.99 6.39
CA PRO A 101 -18.62 -23.63 5.25
C PRO A 101 -19.69 -24.41 4.50
N ALA A 102 -19.89 -24.06 3.22
CA ALA A 102 -20.85 -24.72 2.36
C ALA A 102 -20.77 -26.25 2.52
N ASN A 103 -21.83 -26.83 3.09
CA ASN A 103 -22.01 -28.26 3.14
C ASN A 103 -22.59 -28.74 1.79
N ALA A 104 -22.37 -30.02 1.47
CA ALA A 104 -22.64 -30.58 0.15
C ALA A 104 -24.10 -30.48 -0.34
N ASP A 105 -25.03 -30.06 0.53
CA ASP A 105 -26.47 -30.03 0.26
C ASP A 105 -27.03 -28.65 -0.12
N THR A 106 -26.23 -27.57 -0.17
CA THR A 106 -26.81 -26.20 -0.25
C THR A 106 -26.57 -25.35 -1.49
N ASP A 107 -25.74 -25.69 -2.49
CA ASP A 107 -25.70 -24.79 -3.67
C ASP A 107 -25.11 -25.41 -4.94
N GLU A 108 -25.83 -25.27 -6.06
CA GLU A 108 -25.29 -25.50 -7.42
C GLU A 108 -23.98 -24.72 -7.62
N THR A 109 -23.85 -23.57 -6.97
CA THR A 109 -22.66 -22.72 -6.94
C THR A 109 -21.45 -23.43 -6.31
N VAL A 110 -21.64 -24.18 -5.23
CA VAL A 110 -20.57 -24.92 -4.53
C VAL A 110 -20.12 -26.09 -5.39
N THR A 111 -21.07 -26.80 -6.00
CA THR A 111 -20.77 -27.87 -6.97
C THR A 111 -20.01 -27.33 -8.19
N ALA A 112 -20.40 -26.15 -8.68
CA ALA A 112 -19.72 -25.48 -9.78
C ALA A 112 -18.29 -25.06 -9.39
N VAL A 113 -18.07 -24.54 -8.18
CA VAL A 113 -16.75 -24.16 -7.67
C VAL A 113 -15.84 -25.38 -7.50
N ILE A 114 -16.35 -26.49 -6.95
CA ILE A 114 -15.59 -27.75 -6.84
C ILE A 114 -15.20 -28.24 -8.24
N SER A 115 -16.16 -28.28 -9.16
CA SER A 115 -15.92 -28.70 -10.55
C SER A 115 -14.91 -27.80 -11.28
N LEU A 116 -14.96 -26.49 -11.03
CA LEU A 116 -13.99 -25.52 -11.57
C LEU A 116 -12.59 -25.78 -11.00
N ARG A 117 -12.49 -26.08 -9.71
CA ARG A 117 -11.22 -26.35 -9.05
C ARG A 117 -10.59 -27.65 -9.54
N GLU A 118 -11.38 -28.70 -9.72
CA GLU A 118 -10.92 -29.96 -10.32
C GLU A 118 -10.41 -29.75 -11.75
N LYS A 119 -11.16 -28.99 -12.57
CA LYS A 119 -10.72 -28.64 -13.94
C LYS A 119 -9.42 -27.83 -13.94
N TYR A 120 -9.21 -26.95 -12.98
CA TYR A 120 -7.99 -26.16 -12.88
C TYR A 120 -6.78 -27.05 -12.52
N VAL A 121 -6.94 -27.97 -11.57
CA VAL A 121 -5.92 -28.96 -11.22
C VAL A 121 -5.56 -29.83 -12.41
N GLU A 122 -6.56 -30.30 -13.17
CA GLU A 122 -6.31 -31.12 -14.36
C GLU A 122 -5.58 -30.32 -15.46
N LYS A 123 -5.94 -29.05 -15.65
CA LYS A 123 -5.23 -28.17 -16.60
C LYS A 123 -3.76 -28.00 -16.22
N ASP A 124 -3.47 -27.75 -14.95
CA ASP A 124 -2.07 -27.59 -14.48
C ASP A 124 -1.27 -28.87 -14.65
N ARG A 125 -1.90 -30.03 -14.41
CA ARG A 125 -1.30 -31.33 -14.70
C ARG A 125 -0.98 -31.49 -16.19
N LEU A 126 -1.94 -31.23 -17.08
CA LEU A 126 -1.74 -31.33 -18.53
C LEU A 126 -0.67 -30.36 -19.04
N LEU A 127 -0.60 -29.14 -18.50
CA LEU A 127 0.48 -28.19 -18.83
C LEU A 127 1.85 -28.72 -18.44
N THR A 128 1.95 -29.38 -17.28
CA THR A 128 3.19 -30.00 -16.82
C THR A 128 3.60 -31.17 -17.72
N GLU A 129 2.65 -32.04 -18.08
CA GLU A 129 2.90 -33.17 -18.99
C GLU A 129 3.32 -32.68 -20.39
N MET A 130 2.66 -31.65 -20.92
CA MET A 130 3.02 -31.05 -22.21
C MET A 130 4.41 -30.40 -22.18
N GLY A 131 4.77 -29.72 -21.08
CA GLY A 131 6.11 -29.17 -20.88
C GLY A 131 7.18 -30.25 -20.93
N ALA A 132 6.97 -31.36 -20.23
CA ALA A 132 7.88 -32.51 -20.26
C ALA A 132 7.99 -33.15 -21.65
N GLU A 133 6.90 -33.20 -22.41
CA GLU A 133 6.92 -33.76 -23.77
C GLU A 133 7.62 -32.84 -24.77
N VAL A 134 7.48 -31.52 -24.64
CA VAL A 134 8.25 -30.55 -25.43
C VAL A 134 9.75 -30.70 -25.17
N GLU A 135 10.17 -30.89 -23.92
CA GLU A 135 11.57 -31.17 -23.60
C GLU A 135 12.06 -32.48 -24.23
N ARG A 136 11.24 -33.55 -24.19
CA ARG A 136 11.58 -34.81 -24.88
C ARG A 136 11.76 -34.61 -26.38
N LEU A 137 10.81 -33.94 -27.04
CA LEU A 137 10.87 -33.69 -28.47
C LEU A 137 12.11 -32.86 -28.83
N SER A 138 12.46 -31.85 -28.03
CA SER A 138 13.67 -31.07 -28.25
C SER A 138 14.95 -31.90 -28.13
N ASN A 139 15.00 -32.86 -27.19
CA ASN A 139 16.12 -33.77 -27.08
C ASN A 139 16.20 -34.74 -28.27
N VAL A 140 15.07 -35.30 -28.71
CA VAL A 140 15.01 -36.16 -29.90
C VAL A 140 15.40 -35.42 -31.18
N GLU A 141 15.03 -34.14 -31.31
CA GLU A 141 15.43 -33.29 -32.42
C GLU A 141 16.96 -33.12 -32.47
N LYS A 142 17.59 -32.81 -31.34
CA LYS A 142 19.06 -32.73 -31.23
C LYS A 142 19.74 -34.05 -31.58
N ASP A 143 19.20 -35.17 -31.12
CA ASP A 143 19.75 -36.49 -31.42
C ASP A 143 19.65 -36.81 -32.91
N ASN A 144 18.54 -36.47 -33.56
CA ASN A 144 18.37 -36.62 -35.01
C ASN A 144 19.35 -35.75 -35.81
N GLU A 145 19.56 -34.50 -35.40
CA GLU A 145 20.57 -33.62 -36.02
C GLU A 145 21.98 -34.20 -35.90
N ASN A 146 22.33 -34.72 -34.73
CA ASN A 146 23.61 -35.37 -34.50
C ASN A 146 23.79 -36.62 -35.37
N LEU A 147 22.79 -37.51 -35.42
CA LEU A 147 22.81 -38.71 -36.27
C LEU A 147 22.93 -38.35 -37.75
N LYS A 148 22.22 -37.32 -38.21
CA LYS A 148 22.33 -36.81 -39.59
C LYS A 148 23.76 -36.36 -39.90
N GLY A 149 24.40 -35.63 -38.99
CA GLY A 149 25.79 -35.22 -39.13
C GLY A 149 26.77 -36.41 -39.21
N GLN A 150 26.56 -37.44 -38.37
CA GLN A 150 27.36 -38.67 -38.43
C GLN A 150 27.19 -39.42 -39.76
N LEU A 151 25.96 -39.47 -40.27
CA LEU A 151 25.65 -40.14 -41.54
C LEU A 151 26.27 -39.40 -42.73
N GLU A 152 26.22 -38.06 -42.75
CA GLU A 152 26.94 -37.24 -43.73
C GLU A 152 28.47 -37.45 -43.67
N ALA A 153 29.04 -37.52 -42.46
CA ALA A 153 30.47 -37.79 -42.29
C ALA A 153 30.87 -39.19 -42.80
N ALA A 154 30.07 -40.22 -42.49
CA ALA A 154 30.28 -41.58 -42.97
C ALA A 154 30.19 -41.66 -44.51
N ASN A 155 29.20 -41.01 -45.11
CA ASN A 155 29.07 -40.94 -46.57
C ASN A 155 30.29 -40.29 -47.23
N LYS A 156 30.82 -39.19 -46.67
CA LYS A 156 32.06 -38.56 -47.14
C LYS A 156 33.26 -39.51 -47.06
N GLN A 157 33.37 -40.31 -46.00
CA GLN A 157 34.45 -41.32 -45.88
C GLN A 157 34.31 -42.42 -46.93
N ILE A 158 33.10 -42.92 -47.18
CA ILE A 158 32.83 -43.94 -48.22
C ILE A 158 33.21 -43.39 -49.61
N GLU A 159 32.81 -42.16 -49.92
CA GLU A 159 33.21 -41.52 -51.19
C GLU A 159 34.73 -41.39 -51.32
N ALA A 160 35.43 -41.01 -50.24
CA ALA A 160 36.88 -40.91 -50.23
C ALA A 160 37.55 -42.28 -50.46
N LEU A 161 37.05 -43.34 -49.81
CA LEU A 161 37.52 -44.71 -50.00
C LEU A 161 37.29 -45.18 -51.45
N ASN A 162 36.13 -44.91 -52.04
CA ASN A 162 35.82 -45.28 -53.42
C ASN A 162 36.65 -44.50 -54.46
N LYS A 163 37.11 -43.29 -54.13
CA LYS A 163 38.03 -42.49 -54.98
C LYS A 163 39.50 -42.91 -54.83
N THR A 164 39.83 -43.76 -53.86
CA THR A 164 41.19 -44.26 -53.65
C THR A 164 41.42 -45.50 -54.53
N PRO A 165 42.38 -45.50 -55.48
CA PRO A 165 42.56 -46.61 -56.41
C PRO A 165 42.98 -47.87 -55.65
N THR A 166 42.24 -48.95 -55.86
CA THR A 166 42.50 -50.27 -55.27
C THR A 166 43.84 -50.78 -55.79
N ILE A 167 44.89 -50.70 -54.96
CA ILE A 167 46.17 -51.34 -55.24
C ILE A 167 45.94 -52.86 -55.15
N LYS A 168 45.77 -53.51 -56.29
CA LYS A 168 45.69 -54.96 -56.41
C LYS A 168 47.02 -55.57 -55.98
N THR A 169 47.12 -56.13 -54.79
CA THR A 169 48.16 -57.11 -54.47
C THR A 169 47.81 -58.43 -55.14
N LYS A 170 48.26 -58.59 -56.39
CA LYS A 170 48.33 -59.92 -57.02
C LYS A 170 49.40 -60.73 -56.28
N LYS A 171 48.98 -61.72 -55.50
CA LYS A 171 49.87 -62.82 -55.11
C LYS A 171 49.78 -63.85 -56.23
N ASP A 172 50.72 -63.81 -57.17
CA ASP A 172 50.88 -64.82 -58.20
C ASP A 172 51.18 -66.17 -57.53
N ALA A 173 50.31 -67.15 -57.74
CA ALA A 173 50.46 -68.54 -57.31
C ALA A 173 50.82 -69.46 -58.49
N SER A 174 51.69 -68.99 -59.39
CA SER A 174 52.16 -69.82 -60.50
C SER A 174 53.61 -69.48 -60.86
N GLN A 175 54.57 -69.99 -60.10
CA GLN A 175 55.92 -70.24 -60.59
C GLN A 175 56.68 -71.16 -59.64
N THR A 176 56.73 -72.44 -59.96
CA THR A 176 57.95 -73.23 -59.79
C THR A 176 58.13 -74.06 -61.05
N ASP A 177 59.19 -73.71 -61.78
CA ASP A 177 59.61 -74.25 -63.06
C ASP A 177 59.72 -75.76 -63.09
N SER A 178 59.21 -76.32 -64.18
CA SER A 178 59.72 -77.56 -64.75
C SER A 178 60.98 -77.25 -65.56
N THR A 179 62.19 -77.68 -65.15
CA THR A 179 63.16 -78.38 -66.04
C THR A 179 64.43 -78.91 -65.34
N LYS A 180 64.57 -80.24 -65.40
CA LYS A 180 65.75 -81.09 -65.74
C LYS A 180 67.17 -80.69 -65.26
N ALA A 181 67.77 -81.60 -64.47
CA ALA A 181 68.87 -82.49 -64.89
C ALA A 181 69.00 -83.66 -63.90
#